data_AF-A0A1X7V0L1-F1
#
_entry.id   AF-A0A1X7V0L1-F1
#
_cell.length_a   1.000
_cell.length_b   1.000
_cell.length_c   1.000
_cell.angle_alpha   90.00
_cell.angle_beta   90.00
_cell.angle_gamma   90.00
#
_symmetry.space_group_name_H-M   'P 1'
#
loop_
_entity.id
_entity.type
_entity.pdbx_description
1 polymer ?
#
loop_
_entity_poly.entity_id
_entity_poly.type
_entity_poly.pdbx_seq_one_letter_code
_entity_poly.pdbx_strand_id
1 'polypeptide(L)'
;MGGGVGIEIVCPDEQAANCMYYYEWTIENSNFTNNMADFDENDITEMNDPTSDLHRGRGGGLYVLISNGIGGSLFIDNCLFKGNRALYGGGLFISIESDLSAQNTIRIANTNFIGNNALHGGGGGISIFLKSKGNIINFENTLFKSNIAKTGGGFSLHTTKTQNATNQLSVKDCSWSDNAAYTGSAVAMVAWLTDSKGYSLQPQFENCNFSKNSRSILVETDINTAFTVQAPDSVIGTLYTDSVSVAFKGDSIFNNNNSTAIYAVNAELNFANNSTALFYRNSGGNGGGIALIGSAAIIVGEDSIFNFTENNATVHGGAIYAFITSQHHDLVSINCFIRYFQQSKKPSEWSTLFHFYDNNAMGKNETIFATTLDYCS
;
A
#
# COMPACT_ATOMS: atom_id res chain seq x y z
N MET A 1 -17.28 -18.50 0.48
CA MET A 1 -17.40 -17.03 0.70
C MET A 1 -16.81 -16.68 2.06
N GLY A 2 -16.83 -15.39 2.46
CA GLY A 2 -16.18 -14.89 3.68
C GLY A 2 -16.43 -15.74 4.92
N GLY A 3 -15.39 -15.89 5.75
CA GLY A 3 -15.39 -16.89 6.82
C GLY A 3 -16.31 -16.55 7.99
N GLY A 4 -16.54 -15.25 8.24
CA GLY A 4 -17.47 -14.76 9.26
C GLY A 4 -18.76 -14.22 8.65
N VAL A 5 -18.67 -13.07 7.98
CA VAL A 5 -19.81 -12.42 7.32
C VAL A 5 -19.48 -12.09 5.87
N GLY A 6 -20.44 -12.33 4.97
CA GLY A 6 -20.37 -11.95 3.56
C GLY A 6 -21.43 -10.93 3.24
N ILE A 7 -21.03 -9.88 2.52
CA ILE A 7 -21.86 -8.76 2.14
C ILE A 7 -21.71 -8.53 0.63
N GLU A 8 -22.80 -8.64 -0.12
CA GLU A 8 -22.80 -8.49 -1.57
C GLU A 8 -23.89 -7.52 -2.03
N ILE A 9 -23.49 -6.51 -2.80
CA ILE A 9 -24.38 -5.54 -3.45
C ILE A 9 -24.29 -5.73 -4.96
N VAL A 10 -25.04 -6.70 -5.44
CA VAL A 10 -25.02 -7.19 -6.82
C VAL A 10 -26.44 -7.22 -7.39
N CYS A 11 -26.58 -7.08 -8.70
CA CYS A 11 -27.85 -7.37 -9.38
C CYS A 11 -28.21 -8.84 -9.21
N PRO A 12 -29.46 -9.19 -8.86
CA PRO A 12 -29.93 -10.58 -8.86
C PRO A 12 -30.01 -11.21 -10.27
N ASP A 13 -30.07 -10.38 -11.31
CA ASP A 13 -30.16 -10.79 -12.70
C ASP A 13 -29.09 -10.04 -13.51
N GLU A 14 -28.14 -10.78 -14.10
CA GLU A 14 -27.06 -10.25 -14.94
C GLU A 14 -27.60 -9.48 -16.16
N GLN A 15 -28.85 -9.73 -16.58
CA GLN A 15 -29.48 -9.02 -17.70
C GLN A 15 -30.16 -7.70 -17.28
N ALA A 16 -30.35 -7.46 -15.98
CA ALA A 16 -30.91 -6.22 -15.47
C ALA A 16 -29.82 -5.14 -15.41
N ALA A 17 -29.47 -4.58 -16.57
CA ALA A 17 -28.38 -3.61 -16.78
C ALA A 17 -28.48 -2.29 -15.98
N ASN A 18 -29.51 -2.12 -15.15
CA ASN A 18 -29.84 -0.85 -14.49
C ASN A 18 -30.20 -0.96 -13.00
N CYS A 19 -29.96 -2.08 -12.30
CA CYS A 19 -30.17 -2.05 -10.84
C CYS A 19 -29.07 -1.24 -10.19
N MET A 20 -29.48 -0.19 -9.49
CA MET A 20 -28.63 0.66 -8.66
C MET A 20 -29.18 0.59 -7.25
N TYR A 21 -28.32 0.24 -6.29
CA TYR A 21 -28.69 0.12 -4.90
C TYR A 21 -28.10 1.26 -4.09
N TYR A 22 -28.97 1.89 -3.32
CA TYR A 22 -28.56 2.71 -2.18
C TYR A 22 -28.56 1.83 -0.95
N TYR A 23 -27.51 1.94 -0.14
CA TYR A 23 -27.35 1.18 1.08
C TYR A 23 -26.66 2.04 2.12
N GLU A 24 -26.97 1.77 3.38
CA GLU A 24 -26.30 2.34 4.53
C GLU A 24 -26.16 1.21 5.55
N TRP A 25 -24.93 0.74 5.72
CA TRP A 25 -24.60 -0.35 6.62
C TRP A 25 -23.62 0.11 7.67
N THR A 26 -23.90 -0.29 8.91
CA THR A 26 -23.02 -0.03 10.05
C THR A 26 -22.71 -1.36 10.73
N ILE A 27 -21.44 -1.64 10.91
CA ILE A 27 -20.91 -2.74 11.70
C ILE A 27 -20.12 -2.11 12.83
N GLU A 28 -20.68 -2.16 14.04
CA GLU A 28 -20.08 -1.53 15.21
C GLU A 28 -19.88 -2.53 16.33
N ASN A 29 -18.88 -2.28 17.18
CA ASN A 29 -18.67 -3.01 18.44
C ASN A 29 -18.60 -4.55 18.26
N SER A 30 -18.14 -5.01 17.10
CA SER A 30 -18.21 -6.41 16.69
C SER A 30 -16.84 -7.08 16.73
N ASN A 31 -16.82 -8.39 16.99
CA ASN A 31 -15.61 -9.17 17.04
C ASN A 31 -15.65 -10.35 16.05
N PHE A 32 -14.79 -10.28 15.04
CA PHE A 32 -14.54 -11.33 14.08
C PHE A 32 -13.26 -12.05 14.50
N THR A 33 -13.38 -13.15 15.24
CA THR A 33 -12.24 -13.91 15.75
C THR A 33 -12.18 -15.32 15.17
N ASN A 34 -11.00 -15.72 14.68
CA ASN A 34 -10.68 -17.08 14.22
C ASN A 34 -11.63 -17.61 13.14
N ASN A 35 -12.14 -16.74 12.28
CA ASN A 35 -12.93 -17.14 11.13
C ASN A 35 -12.02 -17.53 9.96
N MET A 36 -12.47 -18.47 9.14
CA MET A 36 -11.72 -18.95 7.98
C MET A 36 -12.62 -18.92 6.75
N ALA A 37 -12.19 -18.21 5.70
CA ALA A 37 -12.91 -18.26 4.43
C ALA A 37 -12.85 -19.68 3.85
N ASP A 38 -13.88 -20.08 3.12
CA ASP A 38 -13.95 -21.39 2.46
C ASP A 38 -13.14 -21.38 1.16
N PHE A 39 -12.08 -22.19 1.08
CA PHE A 39 -11.22 -22.41 -0.10
C PHE A 39 -10.48 -23.76 -0.02
N ASP A 40 -10.16 -24.33 -1.18
CA ASP A 40 -9.22 -25.45 -1.31
C ASP A 40 -7.82 -24.91 -1.64
N GLU A 41 -6.84 -25.21 -0.79
CA GLU A 41 -5.44 -24.80 -0.99
C GLU A 41 -4.82 -25.39 -2.27
N ASN A 42 -5.42 -26.45 -2.84
CA ASN A 42 -4.94 -27.10 -4.05
C ASN A 42 -5.51 -26.52 -5.35
N ASP A 43 -6.51 -25.63 -5.29
CA ASP A 43 -7.23 -25.09 -6.46
C ASP A 43 -6.98 -23.58 -6.65
N ILE A 44 -5.69 -23.22 -6.73
CA ILE A 44 -5.20 -21.85 -6.86
C ILE A 44 -5.35 -21.24 -8.27
N THR A 45 -5.79 -22.02 -9.27
CA THR A 45 -5.79 -21.60 -10.69
C THR A 45 -7.00 -20.76 -11.10
N GLU A 46 -8.18 -20.95 -10.48
CA GLU A 46 -9.38 -20.12 -10.73
C GLU A 46 -9.41 -18.81 -9.91
N MET A 47 -8.42 -18.62 -9.03
CA MET A 47 -8.38 -17.57 -8.00
C MET A 47 -7.51 -16.35 -8.35
N ASN A 48 -6.77 -16.41 -9.47
CA ASN A 48 -5.96 -15.29 -9.98
C ASN A 48 -6.78 -14.27 -10.77
N ASP A 49 -8.03 -14.59 -11.10
CA ASP A 49 -8.97 -13.65 -11.68
C ASP A 49 -9.84 -13.04 -10.56
N PRO A 50 -9.65 -11.76 -10.19
CA PRO A 50 -10.52 -11.11 -9.21
C PRO A 50 -11.98 -11.08 -9.66
N THR A 51 -12.24 -11.24 -10.97
CA THR A 51 -13.55 -11.26 -11.61
C THR A 51 -14.15 -12.66 -11.80
N SER A 52 -13.49 -13.74 -11.35
CA SER A 52 -14.14 -15.05 -11.36
C SER A 52 -15.31 -15.08 -10.37
N ASP A 53 -16.44 -15.64 -10.81
CA ASP A 53 -17.71 -15.71 -10.07
C ASP A 53 -17.64 -16.54 -8.77
N LEU A 54 -16.47 -17.10 -8.46
CA LEU A 54 -16.17 -17.79 -7.22
C LEU A 54 -15.36 -16.86 -6.31
N HIS A 55 -16.05 -15.97 -5.59
CA HIS A 55 -15.51 -15.18 -4.48
C HIS A 55 -15.12 -16.03 -3.23
N ARG A 56 -14.76 -17.30 -3.44
CA ARG A 56 -14.26 -18.22 -2.42
C ARG A 56 -12.89 -17.76 -1.92
N GLY A 57 -12.62 -18.03 -0.64
CA GLY A 57 -11.35 -17.69 -0.01
C GLY A 57 -11.06 -16.21 0.24
N ARG A 58 -12.03 -15.30 0.14
CA ARG A 58 -11.82 -13.86 0.41
C ARG A 58 -12.46 -13.45 1.73
N GLY A 59 -11.80 -12.60 2.52
CA GLY A 59 -12.39 -11.97 3.70
C GLY A 59 -12.63 -12.96 4.84
N GLY A 60 -11.59 -13.33 5.57
CA GLY A 60 -11.69 -14.36 6.62
C GLY A 60 -12.67 -13.96 7.70
N GLY A 61 -12.61 -12.72 8.20
CA GLY A 61 -13.60 -12.16 9.12
C GLY A 61 -14.82 -11.59 8.39
N LEU A 62 -14.59 -10.66 7.47
CA LEU A 62 -15.63 -9.97 6.70
C LEU A 62 -15.25 -9.87 5.23
N TYR A 63 -16.22 -10.13 4.37
CA TYR A 63 -16.14 -9.98 2.93
C TYR A 63 -17.18 -8.97 2.44
N VAL A 64 -16.77 -8.02 1.61
CA VAL A 64 -17.63 -6.98 1.03
C VAL A 64 -17.41 -6.88 -0.48
N LEU A 65 -18.48 -7.01 -1.24
CA LEU A 65 -18.53 -6.79 -2.69
C LEU A 65 -19.56 -5.74 -3.05
N ILE A 66 -19.14 -4.74 -3.82
CA ILE A 66 -19.99 -3.67 -4.32
C ILE A 66 -19.85 -3.62 -5.85
N SER A 67 -20.82 -4.20 -6.56
CA SER A 67 -20.87 -4.19 -8.04
C SER A 67 -21.99 -3.30 -8.58
N ASN A 68 -23.04 -3.03 -7.79
CA ASN A 68 -24.17 -2.19 -8.23
C ASN A 68 -24.55 -1.08 -7.24
N GLY A 69 -23.64 -0.68 -6.36
CA GLY A 69 -23.91 0.33 -5.33
C GLY A 69 -23.59 1.76 -5.77
N ILE A 70 -24.52 2.71 -5.64
CA ILE A 70 -24.27 4.12 -5.95
C ILE A 70 -24.58 4.99 -4.75
N GLY A 71 -23.64 5.84 -4.36
CA GLY A 71 -23.85 6.78 -3.25
C GLY A 71 -24.09 6.10 -1.90
N GLY A 72 -23.80 4.80 -1.79
CA GLY A 72 -24.03 4.04 -0.57
C GLY A 72 -22.92 4.22 0.44
N SER A 73 -23.16 3.78 1.66
CA SER A 73 -22.22 3.90 2.77
C SER A 73 -22.05 2.61 3.57
N LEU A 74 -20.81 2.32 3.93
CA LEU A 74 -20.44 1.25 4.84
C LEU A 74 -19.54 1.82 5.94
N PHE A 75 -20.00 1.72 7.18
CA PHE A 75 -19.28 2.12 8.38
C PHE A 75 -18.86 0.89 9.17
N ILE A 76 -17.57 0.76 9.45
CA ILE A 76 -17.01 -0.26 10.34
C ILE A 76 -16.33 0.48 11.48
N ASP A 77 -16.89 0.41 12.68
CA ASP A 77 -16.39 1.18 13.82
C ASP A 77 -16.22 0.33 15.08
N ASN A 78 -15.18 0.62 15.85
CA ASN A 78 -14.88 -0.06 17.11
C ASN A 78 -14.93 -1.60 17.01
N CYS A 79 -14.38 -2.15 15.92
CA CYS A 79 -14.40 -3.58 15.65
C CYS A 79 -13.04 -4.25 15.94
N LEU A 80 -13.07 -5.56 16.14
CA LEU A 80 -11.89 -6.40 16.25
C LEU A 80 -11.92 -7.50 15.18
N PHE A 81 -10.87 -7.55 14.36
CA PHE A 81 -10.59 -8.65 13.43
C PHE A 81 -9.34 -9.37 13.91
N LYS A 82 -9.50 -10.57 14.49
CA LYS A 82 -8.40 -11.29 15.13
C LYS A 82 -8.26 -12.73 14.65
N GLY A 83 -7.05 -13.12 14.25
CA GLY A 83 -6.75 -14.53 13.95
C GLY A 83 -7.54 -15.10 12.78
N ASN A 84 -8.10 -14.25 11.92
CA ASN A 84 -8.87 -14.71 10.77
C ASN A 84 -7.95 -15.13 9.62
N ARG A 85 -8.42 -16.07 8.80
CA ARG A 85 -7.64 -16.69 7.72
C ARG A 85 -8.40 -16.67 6.39
N ALA A 86 -7.74 -16.28 5.33
CA ALA A 86 -8.27 -16.29 3.97
C ALA A 86 -7.14 -16.44 2.95
N LEU A 87 -7.47 -16.53 1.67
CA LEU A 87 -6.52 -16.36 0.58
C LEU A 87 -6.17 -14.89 0.38
N TYR A 88 -7.17 -14.00 0.44
CA TYR A 88 -7.04 -12.55 0.33
C TYR A 88 -7.81 -11.87 1.45
N GLY A 89 -7.24 -10.84 2.08
CA GLY A 89 -7.94 -10.11 3.14
C GLY A 89 -8.22 -11.00 4.35
N GLY A 90 -7.17 -11.41 5.08
CA GLY A 90 -7.31 -12.36 6.19
C GLY A 90 -8.36 -11.91 7.20
N GLY A 91 -8.31 -10.64 7.62
CA GLY A 91 -9.35 -10.01 8.43
C GLY A 91 -10.54 -9.53 7.60
N LEU A 92 -10.29 -8.65 6.63
CA LEU A 92 -11.31 -8.00 5.81
C LEU A 92 -10.91 -7.98 4.33
N PHE A 93 -11.86 -8.26 3.46
CA PHE A 93 -11.73 -8.08 2.02
C PHE A 93 -12.82 -7.15 1.49
N ILE A 94 -12.44 -6.16 0.71
CA ILE A 94 -13.36 -5.22 0.05
C ILE A 94 -13.07 -5.21 -1.45
N SER A 95 -14.10 -5.38 -2.27
CA SER A 95 -14.01 -5.21 -3.72
C SER A 95 -15.10 -4.29 -4.26
N ILE A 96 -14.71 -3.34 -5.11
CA ILE A 96 -15.62 -2.46 -5.85
C ILE A 96 -15.29 -2.56 -7.34
N GLU A 97 -16.10 -3.30 -8.10
CA GLU A 97 -15.66 -3.90 -9.37
C GLU A 97 -16.24 -3.24 -10.63
N SER A 98 -17.44 -2.67 -10.55
CA SER A 98 -18.17 -2.15 -11.71
C SER A 98 -18.07 -0.63 -11.83
N ASP A 99 -18.01 -0.12 -13.07
CA ASP A 99 -18.13 1.32 -13.36
C ASP A 99 -19.46 1.94 -12.90
N LEU A 100 -20.50 1.11 -12.73
CA LEU A 100 -21.76 1.53 -12.13
C LEU A 100 -21.62 1.76 -10.63
N SER A 101 -20.64 1.16 -9.96
CA SER A 101 -20.41 1.34 -8.52
C SER A 101 -19.60 2.58 -8.23
N ALA A 102 -20.27 3.70 -8.07
CA ALA A 102 -19.64 5.01 -7.93
C ALA A 102 -20.13 5.77 -6.70
N GLN A 103 -19.28 6.68 -6.21
CA GLN A 103 -19.61 7.61 -5.11
C GLN A 103 -19.95 6.90 -3.79
N ASN A 104 -19.51 5.66 -3.61
CA ASN A 104 -19.67 4.95 -2.34
C ASN A 104 -18.67 5.49 -1.31
N THR A 105 -19.08 5.48 -0.05
CA THR A 105 -18.22 5.84 1.08
C THR A 105 -18.02 4.65 2.00
N ILE A 106 -16.78 4.24 2.19
CA ILE A 106 -16.40 3.23 3.18
C ILE A 106 -15.56 3.91 4.25
N ARG A 107 -15.97 3.79 5.51
CA ARG A 107 -15.20 4.30 6.64
C ARG A 107 -14.90 3.17 7.62
N ILE A 108 -13.63 3.00 7.96
CA ILE A 108 -13.13 2.06 8.95
C ILE A 108 -12.46 2.88 10.04
N ALA A 109 -13.04 2.89 11.24
CA ALA A 109 -12.58 3.70 12.35
C ALA A 109 -12.41 2.88 13.62
N ASN A 110 -11.46 3.28 14.48
CA ASN A 110 -11.26 2.72 15.82
C ASN A 110 -11.18 1.17 15.84
N THR A 111 -10.66 0.58 14.76
CA THR A 111 -10.75 -0.85 14.51
C THR A 111 -9.36 -1.49 14.56
N ASN A 112 -9.31 -2.73 15.03
CA ASN A 112 -8.05 -3.46 15.20
C ASN A 112 -8.02 -4.71 14.33
N PHE A 113 -6.98 -4.84 13.50
CA PHE A 113 -6.66 -6.03 12.71
C PHE A 113 -5.42 -6.71 13.32
N ILE A 114 -5.61 -7.83 14.02
CA ILE A 114 -4.56 -8.48 14.82
C ILE A 114 -4.36 -9.93 14.43
N GLY A 115 -3.15 -10.31 14.00
CA GLY A 115 -2.79 -11.72 13.82
C GLY A 115 -3.56 -12.41 12.70
N ASN A 116 -4.08 -11.67 11.72
CA ASN A 116 -4.80 -12.25 10.60
C ASN A 116 -3.83 -12.72 9.50
N ASN A 117 -4.23 -13.72 8.72
CA ASN A 117 -3.38 -14.40 7.75
C ASN A 117 -4.02 -14.48 6.35
N ALA A 118 -3.35 -13.94 5.34
CA ALA A 118 -3.68 -14.10 3.93
C ALA A 118 -2.65 -15.05 3.26
N LEU A 119 -3.09 -16.21 2.80
CA LEU A 119 -2.18 -17.28 2.38
C LEU A 119 -1.54 -17.06 1.00
N HIS A 120 -2.28 -16.46 0.07
CA HIS A 120 -1.83 -16.34 -1.31
C HIS A 120 -1.69 -14.89 -1.73
N GLY A 121 -2.72 -14.11 -1.43
CA GLY A 121 -2.88 -12.73 -1.82
C GLY A 121 -2.27 -11.73 -0.86
N GLY A 122 -2.80 -10.52 -0.98
CA GLY A 122 -2.43 -9.41 -0.13
C GLY A 122 -3.30 -9.25 1.12
N GLY A 123 -2.80 -8.46 2.07
CA GLY A 123 -3.66 -7.85 3.07
C GLY A 123 -4.03 -8.81 4.20
N GLY A 124 -3.04 -9.28 4.95
CA GLY A 124 -3.28 -10.18 6.09
C GLY A 124 -4.34 -9.58 7.01
N GLY A 125 -4.22 -8.29 7.33
CA GLY A 125 -5.29 -7.52 7.96
C GLY A 125 -6.44 -7.21 7.00
N ILE A 126 -6.18 -6.42 5.96
CA ILE A 126 -7.17 -6.00 4.97
C ILE A 126 -6.64 -5.99 3.54
N SER A 127 -7.46 -6.43 2.59
CA SER A 127 -7.21 -6.26 1.15
C SER A 127 -8.34 -5.48 0.48
N ILE A 128 -7.99 -4.51 -0.36
CA ILE A 128 -8.91 -3.68 -1.13
C ILE A 128 -8.66 -3.83 -2.62
N PHE A 129 -9.74 -4.07 -3.36
CA PHE A 129 -9.77 -4.07 -4.82
C PHE A 129 -10.67 -2.94 -5.33
N LEU A 130 -10.09 -2.03 -6.11
CA LEU A 130 -10.75 -0.82 -6.60
C LEU A 130 -10.64 -0.73 -8.12
N LYS A 131 -11.69 -1.17 -8.82
CA LYS A 131 -11.79 -1.08 -10.30
C LYS A 131 -12.78 -0.02 -10.76
N SER A 132 -13.60 0.51 -9.86
CA SER A 132 -14.63 1.51 -10.13
C SER A 132 -14.16 2.94 -9.83
N LYS A 133 -15.04 3.95 -9.99
CA LYS A 133 -14.68 5.39 -9.95
C LYS A 133 -15.38 6.20 -8.86
N GLY A 134 -14.68 7.20 -8.35
CA GLY A 134 -15.25 8.24 -7.46
C GLY A 134 -15.65 7.74 -6.08
N ASN A 135 -15.15 6.60 -5.62
CA ASN A 135 -15.41 6.08 -4.28
C ASN A 135 -14.45 6.69 -3.25
N ILE A 136 -14.91 6.80 -2.02
CA ILE A 136 -14.16 7.35 -0.90
C ILE A 136 -13.96 6.25 0.14
N ILE A 137 -12.70 5.97 0.49
CA ILE A 137 -12.36 5.03 1.55
C ILE A 137 -11.52 5.75 2.59
N ASN A 138 -11.96 5.70 3.85
CA ASN A 138 -11.31 6.37 4.97
C ASN A 138 -10.94 5.37 6.06
N PHE A 139 -9.70 5.41 6.51
CA PHE A 139 -9.20 4.72 7.70
C PHE A 139 -8.84 5.76 8.75
N GLU A 140 -9.33 5.57 9.97
CA GLU A 140 -9.05 6.45 11.09
C GLU A 140 -8.75 5.64 12.35
N ASN A 141 -7.71 6.02 13.09
CA ASN A 141 -7.38 5.42 14.40
C ASN A 141 -7.41 3.87 14.37
N THR A 142 -6.79 3.28 13.36
CA THR A 142 -6.84 1.83 13.10
C THR A 142 -5.46 1.21 13.31
N LEU A 143 -5.43 0.05 13.97
CA LEU A 143 -4.22 -0.71 14.23
C LEU A 143 -4.16 -1.96 13.36
N PHE A 144 -3.04 -2.14 12.65
CA PHE A 144 -2.67 -3.36 11.96
C PHE A 144 -1.48 -3.99 12.69
N LYS A 145 -1.70 -5.09 13.40
CA LYS A 145 -0.68 -5.73 14.21
C LYS A 145 -0.49 -7.21 13.91
N SER A 146 0.75 -7.63 13.72
CA SER A 146 1.13 -9.05 13.59
C SER A 146 0.38 -9.80 12.50
N ASN A 147 -0.08 -9.09 11.45
CA ASN A 147 -0.75 -9.72 10.33
C ASN A 147 0.29 -10.26 9.35
N ILE A 148 -0.05 -11.36 8.68
CA ILE A 148 0.84 -12.09 7.78
C ILE A 148 0.20 -12.22 6.41
N ALA A 149 0.96 -11.94 5.36
CA ALA A 149 0.53 -12.15 3.98
C ALA A 149 1.70 -12.41 3.04
N LYS A 150 1.44 -12.75 1.78
CA LYS A 150 2.47 -12.72 0.75
C LYS A 150 2.82 -11.28 0.37
N THR A 151 1.80 -10.44 0.23
CA THR A 151 1.94 -9.00 -0.06
C THR A 151 1.16 -8.17 0.96
N GLY A 152 1.66 -7.02 1.40
CA GLY A 152 0.87 -6.12 2.26
C GLY A 152 0.42 -6.77 3.56
N GLY A 153 1.36 -7.12 4.45
CA GLY A 153 1.06 -7.92 5.66
C GLY A 153 -0.11 -7.38 6.47
N GLY A 154 -0.16 -6.06 6.69
CA GLY A 154 -1.32 -5.38 7.28
C GLY A 154 -2.38 -5.00 6.25
N PHE A 155 -1.97 -4.35 5.16
CA PHE A 155 -2.86 -3.72 4.18
C PHE A 155 -2.38 -3.96 2.75
N SER A 156 -3.29 -4.34 1.85
CA SER A 156 -3.04 -4.34 0.40
C SER A 156 -4.09 -3.55 -0.38
N LEU A 157 -3.61 -2.85 -1.41
CA LEU A 157 -4.46 -2.14 -2.37
C LEU A 157 -4.10 -2.54 -3.79
N HIS A 158 -5.12 -2.94 -4.53
CA HIS A 158 -5.09 -3.10 -5.97
C HIS A 158 -6.06 -2.10 -6.59
N THR A 159 -5.57 -1.24 -7.47
CA THR A 159 -6.38 -0.18 -8.09
C THR A 159 -6.15 -0.08 -9.59
N THR A 160 -7.12 0.45 -10.31
CA THR A 160 -6.98 0.86 -11.71
C THR A 160 -6.94 2.39 -11.83
N LYS A 161 -6.55 2.90 -13.00
CA LYS A 161 -6.79 4.30 -13.39
C LYS A 161 -8.25 4.49 -13.78
N THR A 162 -8.83 5.62 -13.41
CA THR A 162 -10.24 5.91 -13.69
C THR A 162 -10.39 7.19 -14.51
N GLN A 163 -11.37 7.20 -15.41
CA GLN A 163 -11.74 8.39 -16.18
C GLN A 163 -12.80 9.20 -15.41
N ASN A 164 -12.77 10.52 -15.58
CA ASN A 164 -13.77 11.48 -15.07
C ASN A 164 -13.83 11.70 -13.54
N ALA A 165 -13.51 10.70 -12.70
CA ALA A 165 -13.45 10.86 -11.25
C ALA A 165 -12.44 9.89 -10.62
N THR A 166 -11.54 10.38 -9.77
CA THR A 166 -10.60 9.55 -9.01
C THR A 166 -11.24 9.02 -7.75
N ASN A 167 -10.92 7.77 -7.39
CA ASN A 167 -11.17 7.30 -6.03
C ASN A 167 -10.32 8.12 -5.05
N GLN A 168 -10.74 8.14 -3.79
CA GLN A 168 -10.01 8.75 -2.68
C GLN A 168 -9.77 7.68 -1.61
N LEU A 169 -8.53 7.61 -1.13
CA LEU A 169 -8.15 6.77 0.00
C LEU A 169 -7.41 7.65 1.01
N SER A 170 -8.00 7.84 2.18
CA SER A 170 -7.40 8.57 3.30
C SER A 170 -7.11 7.61 4.45
N VAL A 171 -5.94 7.74 5.04
CA VAL A 171 -5.45 6.88 6.12
C VAL A 171 -4.84 7.75 7.20
N LYS A 172 -5.53 7.90 8.31
CA LYS A 172 -5.22 8.89 9.33
C LYS A 172 -5.05 8.26 10.71
N ASP A 173 -4.02 8.69 11.42
CA ASP A 173 -3.73 8.26 12.80
C ASP A 173 -3.67 6.72 12.92
N CYS A 174 -3.15 6.06 11.88
CA CYS A 174 -3.10 4.60 11.80
C CYS A 174 -1.69 4.07 12.10
N SER A 175 -1.62 2.82 12.56
CA SER A 175 -0.33 2.20 12.88
C SER A 175 -0.21 0.75 12.39
N TRP A 176 1.01 0.42 11.93
CA TRP A 176 1.40 -0.92 11.50
C TRP A 176 2.56 -1.39 12.37
N SER A 177 2.33 -2.46 13.12
CA SER A 177 3.36 -3.04 14.00
C SER A 177 3.49 -4.54 13.81
N ASP A 178 4.74 -5.01 13.77
CA ASP A 178 5.07 -6.44 13.76
C ASP A 178 4.40 -7.22 12.60
N ASN A 179 3.97 -6.57 11.52
CA ASN A 179 3.39 -7.27 10.36
C ASN A 179 4.48 -7.90 9.52
N ALA A 180 4.13 -8.97 8.81
CA ALA A 180 5.09 -9.69 8.00
C ALA A 180 4.56 -10.04 6.61
N ALA A 181 5.35 -9.77 5.58
CA ALA A 181 5.07 -10.20 4.22
C ALA A 181 6.35 -10.36 3.40
N TYR A 182 6.26 -10.98 2.23
CA TYR A 182 7.38 -11.03 1.30
C TYR A 182 7.61 -9.65 0.65
N THR A 183 6.52 -8.99 0.24
CA THR A 183 6.52 -7.64 -0.34
C THR A 183 5.60 -6.72 0.44
N GLY A 184 6.07 -5.55 0.88
CA GLY A 184 5.23 -4.62 1.63
C GLY A 184 4.84 -5.21 2.98
N SER A 185 5.79 -5.38 3.90
CA SER A 185 5.54 -6.06 5.18
C SER A 185 4.40 -5.43 5.98
N ALA A 186 4.20 -4.12 5.88
CA ALA A 186 3.03 -3.42 6.39
C ALA A 186 1.98 -3.16 5.30
N VAL A 187 2.40 -2.53 4.20
CA VAL A 187 1.52 -2.00 3.15
C VAL A 187 2.07 -2.38 1.78
N ALA A 188 1.22 -2.89 0.89
CA ALA A 188 1.54 -3.08 -0.53
C ALA A 188 0.45 -2.46 -1.41
N MET A 189 0.86 -1.64 -2.37
CA MET A 189 -0.07 -0.96 -3.29
C MET A 189 0.39 -1.12 -4.73
N VAL A 190 -0.51 -1.55 -5.62
CA VAL A 190 -0.18 -1.79 -7.03
C VAL A 190 -1.29 -1.30 -7.94
N ALA A 191 -0.92 -0.60 -9.01
CA ALA A 191 -1.85 -0.21 -10.07
C ALA A 191 -1.85 -1.23 -11.22
N TRP A 192 -3.02 -1.63 -11.69
CA TRP A 192 -3.18 -2.48 -12.88
C TRP A 192 -3.19 -1.61 -14.14
N LEU A 193 -2.06 -1.63 -14.88
CA LEU A 193 -1.81 -0.71 -16.00
C LEU A 193 -2.34 -1.20 -17.36
N THR A 194 -2.65 -2.49 -17.52
CA THR A 194 -2.97 -3.08 -18.83
C THR A 194 -4.31 -2.66 -19.41
N ASP A 195 -5.28 -2.26 -18.57
CA ASP A 195 -6.66 -1.97 -19.00
C ASP A 195 -7.21 -0.62 -18.53
N SER A 196 -6.35 0.31 -18.09
CA SER A 196 -6.84 1.54 -17.44
C SER A 196 -6.32 2.85 -18.04
N LYS A 197 -7.27 3.73 -18.38
CA LYS A 197 -7.04 5.12 -18.85
C LYS A 197 -7.51 6.10 -17.79
N GLY A 198 -6.86 7.25 -17.71
CA GLY A 198 -7.26 8.34 -16.83
C GLY A 198 -6.31 8.54 -15.65
N TYR A 199 -6.88 8.97 -14.52
CA TYR A 199 -6.14 9.41 -13.35
C TYR A 199 -5.94 8.26 -12.36
N SER A 200 -4.76 8.18 -11.75
CA SER A 200 -4.48 7.22 -10.67
C SER A 200 -5.01 7.74 -9.34
N LEU A 201 -5.50 6.82 -8.49
CA LEU A 201 -5.68 7.09 -7.07
C LEU A 201 -4.32 7.46 -6.44
N GLN A 202 -4.31 8.49 -5.60
CA GLN A 202 -3.19 8.84 -4.73
C GLN A 202 -3.62 8.68 -3.26
N PRO A 203 -3.29 7.54 -2.61
CA PRO A 203 -3.56 7.35 -1.19
C PRO A 203 -2.87 8.41 -0.33
N GLN A 204 -3.55 8.90 0.70
CA GLN A 204 -3.04 9.92 1.63
C GLN A 204 -2.85 9.31 3.01
N PHE A 205 -1.63 9.33 3.53
CA PHE A 205 -1.29 8.90 4.88
C PHE A 205 -1.02 10.13 5.76
N GLU A 206 -1.74 10.26 6.86
CA GLU A 206 -1.61 11.36 7.82
C GLU A 206 -1.29 10.79 9.20
N ASN A 207 -0.21 11.28 9.83
CA ASN A 207 0.18 10.89 11.20
C ASN A 207 0.27 9.37 11.41
N CYS A 208 0.99 8.70 10.52
CA CYS A 208 1.07 7.25 10.48
C CYS A 208 2.40 6.72 11.04
N ASN A 209 2.35 5.56 11.69
CA ASN A 209 3.54 4.90 12.25
C ASN A 209 3.69 3.46 11.74
N PHE A 210 4.88 3.13 11.25
CA PHE A 210 5.28 1.83 10.72
C PHE A 210 6.48 1.33 11.52
N SER A 211 6.25 0.37 12.42
CA SER A 211 7.27 -0.10 13.36
C SER A 211 7.46 -1.61 13.34
N LYS A 212 8.72 -2.06 13.34
CA LYS A 212 9.06 -3.49 13.51
C LYS A 212 8.41 -4.44 12.51
N ASN A 213 8.00 -3.95 11.35
CA ASN A 213 7.49 -4.81 10.29
C ASN A 213 8.67 -5.52 9.64
N SER A 214 8.46 -6.75 9.20
CA SER A 214 9.55 -7.64 8.81
C SER A 214 9.22 -8.46 7.58
N ARG A 215 10.24 -8.85 6.83
CA ARG A 215 10.06 -9.84 5.77
C ARG A 215 9.64 -11.20 6.36
N SER A 216 8.62 -11.84 5.78
CA SER A 216 8.29 -13.24 6.06
C SER A 216 8.87 -14.15 4.98
N ILE A 217 9.84 -15.00 5.37
CA ILE A 217 10.42 -16.05 4.49
C ILE A 217 9.48 -17.27 4.44
N LEU A 218 8.57 -17.43 5.41
CA LEU A 218 7.67 -18.58 5.50
C LEU A 218 6.60 -18.63 4.39
N VAL A 219 6.38 -17.52 3.66
CA VAL A 219 5.43 -17.46 2.53
C VAL A 219 6.10 -17.81 1.19
N GLU A 220 7.40 -18.15 1.23
CA GLU A 220 8.22 -18.44 0.05
C GLU A 220 8.11 -19.92 -0.38
N THR A 221 7.57 -20.82 0.45
CA THR A 221 7.65 -22.28 0.25
C THR A 221 6.54 -22.92 -0.58
N ASP A 222 5.44 -22.23 -0.90
CA ASP A 222 4.22 -22.94 -1.34
C ASP A 222 3.80 -22.84 -2.80
N ILE A 223 4.52 -22.17 -3.73
CA ILE A 223 4.05 -22.15 -5.13
C ILE A 223 5.18 -22.11 -6.15
N ASN A 224 5.14 -23.07 -7.08
CA ASN A 224 5.89 -23.19 -8.34
C ASN A 224 5.72 -22.01 -9.33
N THR A 225 5.54 -20.78 -8.85
CA THR A 225 5.53 -19.57 -9.67
C THR A 225 6.91 -18.96 -9.67
N ALA A 226 7.63 -19.21 -10.76
CA ALA A 226 8.87 -18.55 -11.13
C ALA A 226 8.66 -17.05 -11.39
N PHE A 227 8.28 -16.29 -10.36
CA PHE A 227 8.45 -14.85 -10.31
C PHE A 227 9.64 -14.56 -9.38
N THR A 228 10.81 -14.63 -10.01
CA THR A 228 12.13 -14.08 -9.59
C THR A 228 12.80 -14.63 -8.33
N VAL A 229 13.06 -15.94 -8.33
CA VAL A 229 14.26 -16.50 -7.65
C VAL A 229 15.50 -16.13 -8.48
N GLN A 230 15.98 -14.89 -8.41
CA GLN A 230 17.34 -14.51 -8.86
C GLN A 230 17.80 -13.07 -8.54
N ALA A 231 17.31 -12.45 -7.48
CA ALA A 231 17.96 -11.23 -6.97
C ALA A 231 18.23 -11.39 -5.47
N PRO A 232 19.51 -11.44 -5.04
CA PRO A 232 19.92 -11.21 -3.65
C PRO A 232 19.40 -9.87 -3.07
N ASP A 233 18.78 -9.03 -3.90
CA ASP A 233 18.32 -7.67 -3.64
C ASP A 233 16.81 -7.55 -3.29
N SER A 234 16.06 -8.67 -3.17
CA SER A 234 14.58 -8.68 -3.10
C SER A 234 13.96 -8.37 -1.73
N VAL A 235 14.52 -7.47 -0.93
CA VAL A 235 13.90 -7.05 0.35
C VAL A 235 12.95 -5.89 0.10
N ILE A 236 11.74 -6.21 -0.37
CA ILE A 236 10.82 -5.20 -0.91
C ILE A 236 9.96 -4.59 0.21
N GLY A 237 10.40 -3.45 0.74
CA GLY A 237 9.55 -2.41 1.35
C GLY A 237 8.74 -2.77 2.61
N THR A 238 8.76 -1.90 3.62
CA THR A 238 7.72 -1.90 4.66
C THR A 238 6.42 -1.36 4.08
N LEU A 239 6.52 -0.21 3.43
CA LEU A 239 5.55 0.30 2.48
C LEU A 239 6.12 0.07 1.08
N TYR A 240 5.47 -0.81 0.33
CA TYR A 240 5.75 -1.03 -1.08
C TYR A 240 4.69 -0.37 -1.95
N THR A 241 5.13 0.33 -2.98
CA THR A 241 4.22 0.87 -3.99
C THR A 241 4.78 0.69 -5.40
N ASP A 242 3.92 0.24 -6.31
CA ASP A 242 4.20 0.18 -7.76
C ASP A 242 3.12 0.91 -8.54
N SER A 243 3.54 1.99 -9.20
CA SER A 243 2.71 2.80 -10.08
C SER A 243 1.50 3.46 -9.38
N VAL A 244 1.51 3.49 -8.04
CA VAL A 244 0.58 4.21 -7.17
C VAL A 244 1.35 5.28 -6.40
N SER A 245 1.24 6.53 -6.82
CA SER A 245 1.83 7.65 -6.06
C SER A 245 1.15 7.78 -4.70
N VAL A 246 1.90 8.16 -3.67
CA VAL A 246 1.44 8.23 -2.27
C VAL A 246 1.67 9.64 -1.76
N ALA A 247 0.74 10.17 -0.99
CA ALA A 247 0.91 11.44 -0.28
C ALA A 247 1.04 11.21 1.23
N PHE A 248 1.93 11.97 1.86
CA PHE A 248 2.18 11.98 3.30
C PHE A 248 1.90 13.38 3.87
N LYS A 249 1.15 13.42 4.97
CA LYS A 249 0.78 14.63 5.71
C LYS A 249 1.12 14.46 7.19
N GLY A 250 1.47 15.58 7.84
CA GLY A 250 1.89 15.55 9.24
C GLY A 250 3.10 14.64 9.42
N ASP A 251 3.06 13.80 10.46
CA ASP A 251 4.19 12.94 10.82
C ASP A 251 4.09 11.55 10.16
N SER A 252 5.16 11.10 9.54
CA SER A 252 5.28 9.76 8.96
C SER A 252 6.52 9.08 9.53
N ILE A 253 6.29 8.09 10.39
CA ILE A 253 7.35 7.46 11.18
C ILE A 253 7.56 6.02 10.70
N PHE A 254 8.78 5.72 10.27
CA PHE A 254 9.23 4.38 9.93
C PHE A 254 10.39 4.01 10.82
N ASN A 255 10.18 3.07 11.75
CA ASN A 255 11.22 2.69 12.69
C ASN A 255 11.42 1.18 12.84
N ASN A 256 12.68 0.78 12.99
CA ASN A 256 13.08 -0.60 13.30
C ASN A 256 12.49 -1.64 12.34
N ASN A 257 12.22 -1.28 11.08
CA ASN A 257 11.68 -2.23 10.14
C ASN A 257 12.80 -3.07 9.52
N ASN A 258 12.57 -4.37 9.39
CA ASN A 258 13.50 -5.31 8.78
C ASN A 258 13.22 -5.48 7.28
N SER A 259 13.11 -4.34 6.61
CA SER A 259 12.93 -4.13 5.16
C SER A 259 13.03 -2.64 4.89
N THR A 260 13.49 -2.24 3.70
CA THR A 260 13.53 -0.84 3.26
C THR A 260 12.25 -0.13 3.70
N ALA A 261 12.31 1.02 4.38
CA ALA A 261 11.10 1.60 4.94
C ALA A 261 10.05 1.92 3.86
N ILE A 262 10.45 2.59 2.78
CA ILE A 262 9.59 2.82 1.61
C ILE A 262 10.30 2.35 0.34
N TYR A 263 9.66 1.45 -0.39
CA TYR A 263 10.15 0.97 -1.68
C TYR A 263 9.15 1.37 -2.77
N ALA A 264 9.53 2.33 -3.62
CA ALA A 264 8.67 2.92 -4.64
C ALA A 264 9.17 2.58 -6.05
N VAL A 265 8.26 2.05 -6.88
CA VAL A 265 8.50 1.73 -8.30
C VAL A 265 7.58 2.58 -9.15
N ASN A 266 8.15 3.40 -10.04
CA ASN A 266 7.40 4.25 -10.96
C ASN A 266 6.30 5.10 -10.28
N ALA A 267 6.54 5.55 -9.05
CA ALA A 267 5.57 6.22 -8.20
C ALA A 267 6.21 7.43 -7.51
N GLU A 268 5.42 8.48 -7.29
CA GLU A 268 5.86 9.67 -6.57
C GLU A 268 5.48 9.58 -5.08
N LEU A 269 6.43 9.92 -4.22
CA LEU A 269 6.24 10.05 -2.78
C LEU A 269 6.10 11.54 -2.44
N ASN A 270 4.87 11.98 -2.20
CA ASN A 270 4.50 13.38 -2.07
C ASN A 270 4.38 13.78 -0.59
N PHE A 271 5.34 14.51 -0.06
CA PHE A 271 5.34 14.99 1.33
C PHE A 271 4.83 16.42 1.39
N ALA A 272 3.66 16.62 2.00
CA ALA A 272 2.99 17.91 2.06
C ALA A 272 3.79 18.98 2.82
N ASN A 273 3.35 20.24 2.74
CA ASN A 273 3.94 21.32 3.53
C ASN A 273 3.84 21.01 5.04
N ASN A 274 4.84 21.42 5.82
CA ASN A 274 4.92 21.18 7.26
C ASN A 274 4.81 19.68 7.64
N SER A 275 5.32 18.79 6.80
CA SER A 275 5.36 17.35 7.09
C SER A 275 6.71 16.91 7.66
N THR A 276 6.69 15.90 8.52
CA THR A 276 7.88 15.27 9.08
C THR A 276 7.95 13.82 8.62
N ALA A 277 9.07 13.42 8.02
CA ALA A 277 9.34 12.04 7.66
C ALA A 277 10.53 11.52 8.45
N LEU A 278 10.29 10.57 9.36
CA LEU A 278 11.31 9.99 10.24
C LEU A 278 11.60 8.55 9.82
N PHE A 279 12.84 8.29 9.42
CA PHE A 279 13.35 6.98 9.05
C PHE A 279 14.47 6.61 10.02
N TYR A 280 14.15 5.71 10.96
CA TYR A 280 15.07 5.34 12.04
C TYR A 280 15.32 3.84 12.13
N ARG A 281 16.58 3.40 12.08
CA ARG A 281 16.95 1.99 12.27
C ARG A 281 16.23 1.01 11.32
N ASN A 282 15.95 1.43 10.09
CA ASN A 282 15.41 0.52 9.09
C ASN A 282 16.55 -0.19 8.36
N SER A 283 16.39 -1.47 8.04
CA SER A 283 17.33 -2.24 7.25
C SER A 283 16.74 -2.58 5.88
N GLY A 284 17.53 -2.57 4.81
CA GLY A 284 17.04 -2.91 3.46
C GLY A 284 18.11 -3.56 2.60
N GLY A 285 17.71 -4.06 1.42
CA GLY A 285 18.67 -4.53 0.42
C GLY A 285 19.40 -3.35 -0.23
N ASN A 286 18.60 -2.54 -0.92
CA ASN A 286 18.97 -1.25 -1.48
C ASN A 286 18.06 -0.19 -0.84
N GLY A 287 18.62 0.86 -0.24
CA GLY A 287 17.84 1.83 0.53
C GLY A 287 17.46 1.27 1.90
N GLY A 288 18.07 1.72 2.99
CA GLY A 288 17.55 1.39 4.33
C GLY A 288 16.30 2.19 4.65
N GLY A 289 16.33 3.50 4.38
CA GLY A 289 15.18 4.39 4.45
C GLY A 289 14.28 4.26 3.22
N ILE A 290 14.70 4.81 2.08
CA ILE A 290 13.89 4.86 0.86
C ILE A 290 14.64 4.23 -0.32
N ALA A 291 13.93 3.43 -1.12
CA ALA A 291 14.36 2.99 -2.44
C ALA A 291 13.42 3.54 -3.53
N LEU A 292 14.00 4.18 -4.54
CA LEU A 292 13.31 4.78 -5.69
C LEU A 292 13.75 4.05 -6.96
N ILE A 293 12.82 3.42 -7.65
CA ILE A 293 13.09 2.62 -8.84
C ILE A 293 12.33 3.17 -10.05
N GLY A 294 13.00 3.21 -11.19
CA GLY A 294 12.43 3.60 -12.47
C GLY A 294 12.23 5.10 -12.56
N SER A 295 10.99 5.55 -12.69
CA SER A 295 10.62 6.98 -12.69
C SER A 295 10.24 7.52 -11.31
N ALA A 296 10.41 6.74 -10.24
CA ALA A 296 10.03 7.14 -8.89
C ALA A 296 10.82 8.35 -8.37
N ALA A 297 10.15 9.20 -7.59
CA ALA A 297 10.74 10.41 -7.03
C ALA A 297 10.10 10.79 -5.69
N ILE A 298 10.84 11.52 -4.86
CA ILE A 298 10.35 12.21 -3.67
C ILE A 298 9.99 13.64 -4.07
N ILE A 299 8.76 14.05 -3.79
CA ILE A 299 8.27 15.41 -4.00
C ILE A 299 8.04 16.03 -2.64
N VAL A 300 8.67 17.17 -2.36
CA VAL A 300 8.64 17.81 -1.04
C VAL A 300 7.93 19.16 -1.06
N GLY A 301 7.19 19.43 0.01
CA GLY A 301 6.55 20.70 0.31
C GLY A 301 7.36 21.60 1.22
N GLU A 302 6.88 22.82 1.40
CA GLU A 302 7.54 23.84 2.19
C GLU A 302 7.63 23.41 3.66
N ASP A 303 8.72 23.80 4.32
CA ASP A 303 8.93 23.61 5.76
C ASP A 303 8.81 22.13 6.20
N SER A 304 9.12 21.20 5.29
CA SER A 304 9.15 19.77 5.57
C SER A 304 10.51 19.33 6.13
N ILE A 305 10.50 18.31 6.97
CA ILE A 305 11.69 17.79 7.65
C ILE A 305 11.81 16.30 7.38
N PHE A 306 12.98 15.89 6.90
CA PHE A 306 13.33 14.50 6.67
C PHE A 306 14.49 14.13 7.57
N ASN A 307 14.33 13.06 8.35
CA ASN A 307 15.39 12.56 9.21
C ASN A 307 15.67 11.09 8.93
N PHE A 308 16.87 10.81 8.41
CA PHE A 308 17.39 9.48 8.19
C PHE A 308 18.49 9.22 9.22
N THR A 309 18.18 8.40 10.22
CA THR A 309 19.11 8.09 11.30
C THR A 309 19.29 6.57 11.44
N GLU A 310 20.54 6.11 11.49
CA GLU A 310 20.90 4.71 11.74
C GLU A 310 20.26 3.71 10.75
N ASN A 311 19.95 4.12 9.51
CA ASN A 311 19.43 3.19 8.51
C ASN A 311 20.56 2.41 7.82
N ASN A 312 20.32 1.15 7.52
CA ASN A 312 21.33 0.24 6.98
C ASN A 312 20.86 -0.41 5.68
N ALA A 313 21.73 -0.48 4.67
CA ALA A 313 21.49 -1.23 3.44
C ALA A 313 22.53 -2.34 3.26
N THR A 314 22.14 -3.50 2.75
CA THR A 314 23.09 -4.59 2.48
C THR A 314 23.89 -4.37 1.20
N VAL A 315 23.43 -3.49 0.31
CA VAL A 315 24.09 -3.21 -0.98
C VAL A 315 24.37 -1.71 -1.12
N HIS A 316 23.38 -0.88 -1.41
CA HIS A 316 23.59 0.55 -1.69
C HIS A 316 22.64 1.47 -0.94
N GLY A 317 23.13 2.69 -0.63
CA GLY A 317 22.33 3.79 -0.10
C GLY A 317 21.66 3.51 1.25
N GLY A 318 22.39 3.63 2.35
CA GLY A 318 21.86 3.36 3.71
C GLY A 318 20.60 4.17 4.03
N ALA A 319 20.55 5.44 3.64
CA ALA A 319 19.35 6.27 3.74
C ALA A 319 18.50 6.19 2.48
N ILE A 320 19.06 6.55 1.32
CA ILE A 320 18.33 6.63 0.05
C ILE A 320 19.08 5.89 -1.04
N TYR A 321 18.35 5.05 -1.77
CA TYR A 321 18.79 4.43 -3.00
C TYR A 321 17.91 4.89 -4.17
N ALA A 322 18.50 5.40 -5.23
CA ALA A 322 17.80 5.84 -6.44
C ALA A 322 18.37 5.16 -7.69
N PHE A 323 17.55 4.32 -8.32
CA PHE A 323 17.85 3.64 -9.58
C PHE A 323 16.96 4.18 -10.69
N ILE A 324 17.47 5.16 -11.42
CA ILE A 324 16.71 5.92 -12.42
C ILE A 324 16.93 5.31 -13.81
N THR A 325 15.85 4.81 -14.44
CA THR A 325 15.91 4.15 -15.76
C THR A 325 15.29 4.95 -16.90
N SER A 326 14.36 5.88 -16.60
CA SER A 326 13.71 6.72 -17.60
C SER A 326 14.64 7.88 -17.99
N GLN A 327 15.41 7.69 -19.06
CA GLN A 327 16.35 8.70 -19.58
C GLN A 327 15.95 9.06 -21.02
N HIS A 328 15.57 10.32 -21.25
CA HIS A 328 15.44 10.88 -22.59
C HIS A 328 16.57 11.89 -22.78
N HIS A 329 17.54 11.55 -23.63
CA HIS A 329 18.74 12.35 -23.90
C HIS A 329 18.43 13.73 -24.53
N ASP A 330 17.27 13.90 -25.14
CA ASP A 330 16.97 15.04 -26.02
C ASP A 330 16.04 16.09 -25.42
N LEU A 331 15.57 15.90 -24.18
CA LEU A 331 14.71 16.86 -23.50
C LEU A 331 15.36 17.26 -22.18
N VAL A 332 15.55 18.56 -21.99
CA VAL A 332 15.94 19.20 -20.72
C VAL A 332 14.87 18.86 -19.69
N SER A 333 14.96 17.67 -19.11
CA SER A 333 14.01 17.16 -18.15
C SER A 333 14.65 17.27 -16.78
N ILE A 334 14.15 18.23 -15.99
CA ILE A 334 14.55 18.57 -14.62
C ILE A 334 14.05 17.49 -13.63
N ASN A 335 14.10 16.22 -14.04
CA ASN A 335 13.41 15.12 -13.37
C ASN A 335 14.29 14.44 -12.32
N CYS A 336 14.83 15.22 -11.37
CA CYS A 336 15.54 14.71 -10.21
C CYS A 336 14.74 13.68 -9.41
N PHE A 337 15.42 12.80 -8.68
CA PHE A 337 14.76 11.87 -7.75
C PHE A 337 14.25 12.55 -6.48
N ILE A 338 14.68 13.79 -6.20
CA ILE A 338 14.06 14.70 -5.22
C ILE A 338 13.64 15.98 -5.94
N ARG A 339 12.39 16.40 -5.77
CA ARG A 339 11.80 17.58 -6.40
C ARG A 339 10.99 18.37 -5.39
N TYR A 340 10.74 19.64 -5.70
CA TYR A 340 9.88 20.51 -4.92
C TYR A 340 8.53 20.68 -5.61
N PHE A 341 7.44 20.79 -4.85
CA PHE A 341 6.11 21.02 -5.43
C PHE A 341 6.09 22.26 -6.33
N GLN A 342 6.72 23.35 -5.88
CA GLN A 342 6.87 24.56 -6.68
C GLN A 342 8.10 24.45 -7.58
N GLN A 343 7.94 23.87 -8.77
CA GLN A 343 9.04 23.63 -9.73
C GLN A 343 9.80 24.90 -10.17
N SER A 344 9.22 26.08 -9.99
CA SER A 344 9.90 27.35 -10.28
C SER A 344 10.97 27.73 -9.25
N LYS A 345 10.92 27.16 -8.04
CA LYS A 345 11.87 27.45 -6.96
C LYS A 345 13.13 26.62 -7.11
N LYS A 346 14.29 27.28 -7.03
CA LYS A 346 15.59 26.61 -7.07
C LYS A 346 15.87 25.89 -5.74
N PRO A 347 16.69 24.83 -5.71
CA PRO A 347 17.03 24.12 -4.47
C PRO A 347 17.52 25.02 -3.33
N SER A 348 18.23 26.11 -3.64
CA SER A 348 18.69 27.11 -2.65
C SER A 348 17.57 27.90 -1.97
N GLU A 349 16.35 27.84 -2.50
CA GLU A 349 15.15 28.55 -2.02
C GLU A 349 14.18 27.61 -1.30
N TRP A 350 14.49 26.32 -1.24
CA TRP A 350 13.65 25.34 -0.55
C TRP A 350 13.83 25.50 0.96
N SER A 351 12.72 25.54 1.70
CA SER A 351 12.75 25.55 3.17
C SER A 351 12.73 24.15 3.78
N THR A 352 12.86 23.12 2.96
CA THR A 352 12.92 21.71 3.37
C THR A 352 14.29 21.35 3.95
N LEU A 353 14.31 20.58 5.04
CA LEU A 353 15.53 20.09 5.67
C LEU A 353 15.65 18.57 5.55
N PHE A 354 16.84 18.12 5.12
CA PHE A 354 17.21 16.71 5.12
C PHE A 354 18.37 16.47 6.08
N HIS A 355 18.15 15.59 7.04
CA HIS A 355 19.12 15.18 8.04
C HIS A 355 19.54 13.74 7.81
N PHE A 356 20.85 13.50 7.80
CA PHE A 356 21.45 12.18 7.63
C PHE A 356 22.46 11.92 8.74
N TYR A 357 22.19 10.93 9.59
CA TYR A 357 23.04 10.54 10.71
C TYR A 357 23.27 9.03 10.70
N ASP A 358 24.53 8.60 10.73
CA ASP A 358 24.95 7.20 10.89
C ASP A 358 24.24 6.20 9.96
N ASN A 359 23.98 6.58 8.71
CA ASN A 359 23.44 5.67 7.70
C ASN A 359 24.58 4.92 7.00
N ASN A 360 24.40 3.61 6.77
CA ASN A 360 25.45 2.72 6.31
C ASN A 360 24.97 1.82 5.17
N ALA A 361 25.84 1.50 4.21
CA ALA A 361 25.63 0.42 3.25
C ALA A 361 26.91 -0.41 3.09
N MET A 362 26.82 -1.74 3.21
CA MET A 362 27.98 -2.66 3.14
C MET A 362 29.17 -2.30 4.07
N GLY A 363 28.92 -1.68 5.23
CA GLY A 363 29.99 -1.22 6.12
C GLY A 363 30.73 0.04 5.62
N LYS A 364 30.23 0.68 4.56
CA LYS A 364 30.68 1.97 4.05
C LYS A 364 29.64 3.03 4.43
N ASN A 365 30.09 4.25 4.73
CA ASN A 365 29.20 5.40 4.99
C ASN A 365 28.51 5.93 3.71
N GLU A 366 27.98 5.03 2.88
CA GLU A 366 27.25 5.33 1.65
C GLU A 366 25.79 5.64 2.00
N THR A 367 25.56 6.89 2.43
CA THR A 367 24.25 7.36 2.86
C THR A 367 23.25 7.44 1.71
N ILE A 368 23.68 7.97 0.56
CA ILE A 368 22.84 8.12 -0.64
C ILE A 368 23.57 7.46 -1.81
N PHE A 369 22.85 6.65 -2.57
CA PHE A 369 23.29 6.14 -3.86
C PHE A 369 22.30 6.56 -4.93
N ALA A 370 22.80 7.09 -6.04
CA ALA A 370 22.02 7.40 -7.23
C ALA A 370 22.78 6.94 -8.48
N THR A 371 22.09 6.31 -9.43
CA THR A 371 22.73 5.84 -10.68
C THR A 371 23.23 6.96 -11.59
N THR A 372 22.62 8.15 -11.52
CA THR A 372 23.07 9.37 -12.22
C THR A 372 22.53 10.62 -11.50
N LEU A 373 23.26 11.72 -11.62
CA LEU A 373 22.86 13.06 -11.20
C LEU A 373 22.84 14.06 -12.37
N ASP A 374 23.13 13.61 -13.59
CA ASP A 374 23.48 14.47 -14.73
C ASP A 374 22.36 15.44 -15.16
N TYR A 375 21.12 15.17 -14.75
CA TYR A 375 19.93 15.94 -15.10
C TYR A 375 19.36 16.76 -13.93
N CYS A 376 20.10 16.83 -12.83
CA CYS A 376 19.81 17.65 -11.66
C CYS A 376 20.61 18.95 -11.69
N SER A 377 20.36 19.78 -12.71
CA SER A 377 21.08 21.04 -12.94
C SER A 377 20.15 22.24 -12.93
#